data_AF-W9NLX8-F1
#
_entry.id   AF-W9NLX8-F1
#
_cell.length_a   1.000
_cell.length_b   1.000
_cell.length_c   1.000
_cell.angle_alpha   90.00
_cell.angle_beta   90.00
_cell.angle_gamma   90.00
#
_symmetry.space_group_name_H-M   'P 1'
#
loop_
_entity.id
_entity.type
_entity.pdbx_description
1 polymer ?
#
loop_
_entity_poly.entity_id
_entity_poly.type
_entity_poly.pdbx_seq_one_letter_code
_entity_poly.pdbx_strand_id
1 'polypeptide(L)'
;MSDHAIRLHFGYTVPVNGSFARLSYNPLVEWHSFATIPAPEAVNGRPKGYSLIVSNAGDWTKSTIQDGPSHIWIRGVPTCGAMRIATLFNRVVLIATGSGIGPMLGYIQNPSGGTQLIWSTKQPEETFGEDLCRTVTKRVPNAIIHDTKKQGRPDLVKMGYNLAKSSKAEAVIIIANEKTTKKVVYGLETRGVPAYGAIWDS
;
A
#
# COMPACT_ATOMS: atom_id res chain seq x y z
N MET A 1 0.77 -14.04 -14.25
CA MET A 1 0.66 -13.65 -12.82
C MET A 1 0.41 -14.92 -12.03
N SER A 2 0.83 -14.97 -10.76
CA SER A 2 0.76 -16.18 -9.94
C SER A 2 -0.65 -16.46 -9.43
N ASP A 3 -0.88 -17.66 -8.90
CA ASP A 3 -2.11 -18.08 -8.21
C ASP A 3 -2.44 -17.27 -6.94
N HIS A 4 -1.66 -16.24 -6.61
CA HIS A 4 -1.77 -15.47 -5.37
C HIS A 4 -2.26 -14.04 -5.56
N ALA A 5 -2.16 -13.48 -6.77
CA ALA A 5 -2.65 -12.13 -7.04
C ALA A 5 -2.98 -11.90 -8.52
N ILE A 6 -4.01 -11.07 -8.76
CA ILE A 6 -4.40 -10.56 -10.07
C ILE A 6 -4.34 -9.03 -10.07
N ARG A 7 -3.96 -8.44 -11.22
CA ARG A 7 -4.02 -6.99 -11.43
C ARG A 7 -5.18 -6.67 -12.37
N LEU A 8 -6.13 -5.90 -11.87
CA LEU A 8 -7.27 -5.41 -12.66
C LEU A 8 -6.97 -4.01 -13.19
N HIS A 9 -7.34 -3.72 -14.43
CA HIS A 9 -7.09 -2.45 -15.12
C HIS A 9 -8.40 -1.77 -15.48
N PHE A 10 -8.48 -0.46 -15.25
CA PHE A 10 -9.69 0.35 -15.46
C PHE A 10 -9.35 1.64 -16.20
N GLY A 11 -10.15 2.00 -17.21
CA GLY A 11 -9.91 3.16 -18.09
C GLY A 11 -10.92 4.29 -17.97
N TYR A 12 -11.89 4.21 -17.05
CA TYR A 12 -12.98 5.20 -16.96
C TYR A 12 -12.58 6.52 -16.27
N THR A 13 -11.46 6.52 -15.53
CA THR A 13 -10.93 7.72 -14.84
C THR A 13 -9.46 7.55 -14.50
N VAL A 14 -8.79 8.65 -14.14
CA VAL A 14 -7.42 8.65 -13.60
C VAL A 14 -7.48 9.17 -12.14
N PRO A 15 -7.43 8.28 -11.13
CA PRO A 15 -7.47 8.67 -9.73
C PRO A 15 -6.21 9.42 -9.32
N VAL A 16 -6.36 10.31 -8.35
CA VAL A 16 -5.21 10.98 -7.73
C VAL A 16 -4.45 10.01 -6.83
N ASN A 17 -3.14 10.25 -6.66
CA ASN A 17 -2.31 9.43 -5.77
C ASN A 17 -2.88 9.40 -4.34
N GLY A 18 -2.86 8.20 -3.77
CA GLY A 18 -3.44 7.91 -2.46
C GLY A 18 -4.93 7.55 -2.49
N SER A 19 -5.55 7.40 -3.66
CA SER A 19 -6.96 6.99 -3.77
C SER A 19 -7.13 5.46 -3.70
N PHE A 20 -8.31 5.02 -3.27
CA PHE A 20 -8.79 3.64 -3.36
C PHE A 20 -10.08 3.58 -4.16
N ALA A 21 -10.35 2.41 -4.74
CA ALA A 21 -11.60 2.06 -5.40
C ALA A 21 -12.29 0.93 -4.64
N ARG A 22 -13.63 0.87 -4.70
CA ARG A 22 -14.41 -0.21 -4.11
C ARG A 22 -15.03 -1.07 -5.19
N LEU A 23 -14.77 -2.37 -5.12
CA LEU A 23 -15.25 -3.38 -6.05
C LEU A 23 -16.30 -4.27 -5.38
N SER A 24 -17.22 -4.81 -6.16
CA SER A 24 -18.26 -5.72 -5.67
C SER A 24 -18.78 -6.66 -6.75
N TYR A 25 -19.11 -7.89 -6.37
CA TYR A 25 -19.95 -8.76 -7.20
C TYR A 25 -21.43 -8.59 -6.87
N ASN A 26 -21.76 -8.29 -5.62
CA ASN A 26 -23.12 -8.00 -5.18
C ASN A 26 -23.19 -6.60 -4.51
N PRO A 27 -23.45 -5.53 -5.28
CA PRO A 27 -23.28 -4.14 -4.84
C PRO A 27 -24.24 -3.71 -3.73
N LEU A 28 -25.26 -4.52 -3.44
CA LEU A 28 -26.20 -4.29 -2.34
C LEU A 28 -25.73 -4.88 -1.01
N VAL A 29 -24.77 -5.81 -1.02
CA VAL A 29 -24.42 -6.62 0.16
C VAL A 29 -22.95 -6.48 0.57
N GLU A 30 -22.04 -6.36 -0.39
CA GLU A 30 -20.61 -6.33 -0.11
C GLU A 30 -19.85 -5.28 -0.93
N TRP A 31 -18.77 -4.73 -0.36
CA TRP A 31 -17.85 -3.83 -1.04
C TRP A 31 -16.44 -4.03 -0.51
N HIS A 32 -15.50 -4.27 -1.42
CA HIS A 32 -14.10 -4.55 -1.10
C HIS A 32 -13.22 -3.40 -1.57
N SER A 33 -12.41 -2.84 -0.67
CA SER A 33 -11.59 -1.65 -0.94
C SER A 33 -10.18 -2.04 -1.41
N PHE A 34 -9.77 -1.49 -2.55
CA PHE A 34 -8.43 -1.72 -3.12
C PHE A 34 -7.76 -0.40 -3.47
N ALA A 35 -6.47 -0.33 -3.19
CA ALA A 35 -5.68 0.82 -3.55
C ALA A 35 -5.53 0.96 -5.06
N THR A 36 -5.66 2.19 -5.54
CA THR A 36 -5.44 2.49 -6.95
C THR A 36 -3.96 2.78 -7.20
N ILE A 37 -3.47 2.27 -8.31
CA ILE A 37 -2.15 2.51 -8.89
C ILE A 37 -2.42 3.33 -10.17
N PRO A 38 -2.34 4.67 -10.11
CA PRO A 38 -2.66 5.52 -11.25
C PRO A 38 -1.73 5.24 -12.43
N ALA A 39 -2.30 5.29 -13.64
CA ALA A 39 -1.60 5.20 -14.92
C ALA A 39 -2.05 6.39 -15.78
N PRO A 40 -1.51 7.59 -15.55
CA PRO A 40 -1.98 8.82 -16.19
C PRO A 40 -1.73 8.84 -17.71
N GLU A 41 -0.76 8.05 -18.16
CA GLU A 41 -0.39 7.89 -19.57
C GLU A 41 -0.76 6.49 -20.07
N ALA A 42 -0.83 6.33 -21.39
CA ALA A 42 -1.00 5.03 -22.00
C ALA A 42 0.29 4.21 -21.85
N VAL A 43 0.18 2.99 -21.33
CA VAL A 43 1.34 2.11 -21.07
C VAL A 43 1.06 0.71 -21.61
N ASN A 44 1.99 0.17 -22.39
CA ASN A 44 1.91 -1.19 -22.96
C ASN A 44 0.58 -1.45 -23.70
N GLY A 45 0.16 -0.52 -24.56
CA GLY A 45 -1.09 -0.63 -25.34
C GLY A 45 -2.38 -0.44 -24.54
N ARG A 46 -2.30 -0.11 -23.25
CA ARG A 46 -3.48 0.20 -22.41
C ARG A 46 -3.71 1.71 -22.38
N PRO A 47 -4.97 2.19 -22.46
CA PRO A 47 -5.29 3.60 -22.34
C PRO A 47 -5.00 4.13 -20.92
N LYS A 48 -4.98 5.47 -20.78
CA LYS A 48 -4.90 6.12 -19.47
C LYS A 48 -5.98 5.60 -18.53
N GLY A 49 -5.64 5.51 -17.24
CA GLY A 49 -6.57 5.07 -16.22
C GLY A 49 -5.88 4.74 -14.91
N TYR A 50 -6.18 3.56 -14.37
CA TYR A 50 -5.47 3.01 -13.23
C TYR A 50 -5.57 1.49 -13.19
N SER A 51 -4.87 0.91 -12.23
CA SER A 51 -4.98 -0.50 -11.90
C SER A 51 -5.04 -0.71 -10.40
N LEU A 52 -5.44 -1.89 -9.98
CA LEU A 52 -5.39 -2.32 -8.60
C LEU A 52 -4.91 -3.76 -8.54
N ILE A 53 -4.29 -4.13 -7.41
CA ILE A 53 -3.81 -5.48 -7.16
C ILE A 53 -4.77 -6.13 -6.16
N VAL A 54 -5.34 -7.27 -6.55
CA VAL A 54 -6.16 -8.13 -5.69
C VAL A 54 -5.29 -9.31 -5.30
N SER A 55 -4.93 -9.41 -4.02
CA SER A 55 -4.20 -10.54 -3.44
C SER A 55 -5.13 -11.40 -2.60
N ASN A 56 -4.88 -12.70 -2.54
CA ASN A 56 -5.73 -13.64 -1.79
C ASN A 56 -5.73 -13.31 -0.29
N ALA A 57 -6.91 -12.95 0.24
CA ALA A 57 -7.16 -12.64 1.64
C ALA A 57 -8.54 -13.15 2.13
N GLY A 58 -9.26 -13.93 1.30
CA GLY A 58 -10.61 -14.40 1.58
C GLY A 58 -11.33 -14.85 0.31
N ASP A 59 -12.53 -15.41 0.47
CA ASP A 59 -13.27 -16.08 -0.61
C ASP A 59 -13.50 -15.18 -1.82
N TRP A 60 -13.88 -13.92 -1.59
CA TRP A 60 -14.07 -12.93 -2.67
C TRP A 60 -12.82 -12.72 -3.51
N THR A 61 -11.67 -12.49 -2.85
CA THR A 61 -10.40 -12.26 -3.54
C THR A 61 -9.90 -13.52 -4.24
N LYS A 62 -10.14 -14.70 -3.65
CA LYS A 62 -9.75 -15.99 -4.23
C LYS A 62 -10.52 -16.26 -5.52
N SER A 63 -11.84 -16.11 -5.51
CA SER A 63 -12.66 -16.24 -6.74
C SER A 63 -12.24 -15.22 -7.79
N THR A 64 -11.97 -13.97 -7.39
CA THR A 64 -11.48 -12.94 -8.33
C THR A 64 -10.17 -13.33 -9.02
N ILE A 65 -9.25 -13.97 -8.30
CA ILE A 65 -7.96 -14.44 -8.85
C ILE A 65 -8.14 -15.65 -9.77
N GLN A 66 -8.97 -16.62 -9.35
CA GLN A 66 -9.13 -17.89 -10.06
C GLN A 66 -10.00 -17.77 -11.32
N ASP A 67 -11.13 -17.06 -11.20
CA ASP A 67 -12.17 -17.08 -12.22
C ASP A 67 -12.02 -15.93 -13.21
N GLY A 68 -11.46 -14.79 -12.79
CA GLY A 68 -11.33 -13.59 -13.60
C GLY A 68 -12.70 -13.00 -13.99
N PRO A 69 -13.20 -11.96 -13.30
CA PRO A 69 -14.59 -11.53 -13.51
C PRO A 69 -14.80 -10.91 -14.90
N SER A 70 -15.86 -11.36 -15.60
CA SER A 70 -16.30 -10.74 -16.86
C SER A 70 -16.96 -9.37 -16.62
N HIS A 71 -17.63 -9.21 -15.48
CA HIS A 71 -18.27 -7.98 -15.04
C HIS A 71 -18.04 -7.78 -13.54
N ILE A 72 -17.83 -6.54 -13.12
CA ILE A 72 -17.65 -6.18 -11.72
C ILE A 72 -18.23 -4.80 -11.47
N TRP A 73 -18.87 -4.61 -10.32
CA TRP A 73 -19.38 -3.30 -9.92
C TRP A 73 -18.26 -2.48 -9.29
N ILE A 74 -18.25 -1.19 -9.61
CA ILE A 74 -17.31 -0.24 -9.04
C ILE A 74 -18.05 1.00 -8.54
N ARG A 75 -17.65 1.51 -7.36
CA ARG A 75 -18.07 2.85 -6.95
C ARG A 75 -17.41 3.86 -7.89
N GLY A 76 -18.23 4.59 -8.64
CA GLY A 76 -17.78 5.40 -9.78
C GLY A 76 -16.79 6.53 -9.47
N VAL A 77 -16.60 6.91 -8.21
CA VAL A 77 -15.60 7.91 -7.82
C VAL A 77 -14.59 7.27 -6.87
N PRO A 78 -13.33 7.12 -7.29
CA PRO A 78 -12.24 6.75 -6.39
C PRO A 78 -12.13 7.76 -5.24
N THR A 79 -11.95 7.25 -4.02
CA THR A 79 -11.95 8.07 -2.81
C THR A 79 -10.53 8.22 -2.28
N CYS A 80 -10.18 9.39 -1.74
CA CYS A 80 -8.90 9.61 -1.08
C CYS A 80 -8.78 8.71 0.17
N GLY A 81 -7.72 7.89 0.23
CA GLY A 81 -7.38 7.07 1.38
C GLY A 81 -6.26 7.66 2.23
N ALA A 82 -5.83 6.92 3.26
CA ALA A 82 -4.80 7.35 4.20
C ALA A 82 -3.48 7.80 3.53
N MET A 83 -3.13 7.20 2.40
CA MET A 83 -1.92 7.56 1.65
C MET A 83 -1.99 8.94 0.99
N ARG A 84 -3.15 9.60 0.92
CA ARG A 84 -3.24 10.99 0.48
C ARG A 84 -2.49 11.93 1.42
N ILE A 85 -2.42 11.61 2.71
CA ILE A 85 -1.71 12.42 3.71
C ILE A 85 -0.21 12.49 3.38
N ALA A 86 0.37 11.45 2.76
CA ALA A 86 1.78 11.42 2.39
C ALA A 86 2.17 12.56 1.45
N THR A 87 1.24 13.06 0.62
CA THR A 87 1.53 14.13 -0.34
C THR A 87 1.66 15.51 0.31
N LEU A 88 1.38 15.63 1.62
CA LEU A 88 1.55 16.86 2.38
C LEU A 88 2.99 17.08 2.85
N PHE A 89 3.85 16.05 2.74
CA PHE A 89 5.21 16.06 3.30
C PHE A 89 6.27 15.90 2.21
N ASN A 90 7.34 16.69 2.31
CA ASN A 90 8.52 16.56 1.46
C ASN A 90 9.41 15.39 1.90
N ARG A 91 9.43 15.07 3.20
CA ARG A 91 10.22 14.01 3.82
C ARG A 91 9.33 13.15 4.70
N VAL A 92 9.03 11.93 4.28
CA VAL A 92 8.10 11.04 4.97
C VAL A 92 8.69 9.64 5.12
N VAL A 93 8.49 9.02 6.29
CA VAL A 93 8.76 7.60 6.46
C VAL A 93 7.46 6.83 6.31
N LEU A 94 7.44 5.87 5.40
CA LEU A 94 6.34 4.94 5.22
C LEU A 94 6.67 3.63 5.95
N ILE A 95 5.71 3.08 6.70
CA ILE A 95 5.83 1.77 7.36
C ILE A 95 4.68 0.87 6.88
N ALA A 96 5.00 -0.21 6.19
CA ALA A 96 4.04 -1.21 5.75
C ALA A 96 4.29 -2.55 6.45
N THR A 97 3.22 -3.27 6.81
CA THR A 97 3.32 -4.68 7.19
C THR A 97 2.49 -5.57 6.27
N GLY A 98 3.08 -6.66 5.76
CA GLY A 98 2.40 -7.59 4.87
C GLY A 98 1.80 -6.89 3.65
N SER A 99 0.51 -7.11 3.40
CA SER A 99 -0.27 -6.49 2.33
C SER A 99 -0.48 -4.98 2.48
N GLY A 100 -0.10 -4.38 3.62
CA GLY A 100 -0.13 -2.93 3.83
C GLY A 100 0.74 -2.13 2.85
N ILE A 101 1.62 -2.81 2.09
CA ILE A 101 2.37 -2.21 0.98
C ILE A 101 1.45 -1.81 -0.18
N GLY A 102 0.35 -2.53 -0.42
CA GLY A 102 -0.54 -2.33 -1.56
C GLY A 102 -1.06 -0.88 -1.67
N PRO A 103 -1.65 -0.33 -0.59
CA PRO A 103 -2.01 1.09 -0.52
C PRO A 103 -0.90 2.07 -0.78
N MET A 104 0.35 1.73 -0.47
CA MET A 104 1.49 2.61 -0.66
C MET A 104 2.00 2.61 -2.11
N LEU A 105 1.72 1.56 -2.90
CA LEU A 105 2.26 1.42 -4.26
C LEU A 105 1.88 2.58 -5.18
N GLY A 106 0.65 3.12 -5.04
CA GLY A 106 0.23 4.29 -5.80
C GLY A 106 1.17 5.48 -5.59
N TYR A 107 1.52 5.77 -4.34
CA TYR A 107 2.46 6.83 -3.98
C TYR A 107 3.92 6.51 -4.37
N ILE A 108 4.36 5.26 -4.16
CA ILE A 108 5.74 4.81 -4.47
C ILE A 108 6.07 4.87 -5.97
N GLN A 109 5.08 4.95 -6.86
CA GLN A 109 5.36 5.18 -8.29
C GLN A 109 6.08 6.51 -8.54
N ASN A 110 5.74 7.55 -7.78
CA ASN A 110 6.37 8.86 -7.87
C ASN A 110 6.49 9.49 -6.46
N PRO A 111 7.41 8.97 -5.63
CA PRO A 111 7.55 9.40 -4.26
C PRO A 111 8.25 10.76 -4.21
N SER A 112 8.01 11.53 -3.14
CA SER A 112 8.85 12.71 -2.87
C SER A 112 10.30 12.30 -2.65
N GLY A 113 11.26 13.16 -3.01
CA GLY A 113 12.69 12.86 -2.90
C GLY A 113 13.18 12.53 -1.48
N GLY A 114 12.44 12.95 -0.45
CA GLY A 114 12.71 12.63 0.95
C GLY A 114 11.99 11.38 1.49
N THR A 115 11.31 10.61 0.65
CA THR A 115 10.56 9.41 1.08
C THR A 115 11.52 8.31 1.53
N GLN A 116 11.23 7.68 2.66
CA GLN A 116 11.86 6.46 3.15
C GLN A 116 10.78 5.39 3.40
N LEU A 117 11.16 4.11 3.39
CA LEU A 117 10.21 3.01 3.53
C LEU A 117 10.77 1.92 4.44
N ILE A 118 9.93 1.41 5.34
CA ILE A 118 10.11 0.13 6.02
C ILE A 118 8.96 -0.76 5.60
N TRP A 119 9.26 -1.90 4.98
CA TRP A 119 8.26 -2.90 4.65
C TRP A 119 8.61 -4.22 5.34
N SER A 120 7.81 -4.60 6.34
CA SER A 120 7.99 -5.83 7.10
C SER A 120 6.97 -6.89 6.67
N THR A 121 7.45 -7.99 6.12
CA THR A 121 6.57 -9.09 5.71
C THR A 121 7.29 -10.43 5.78
N LYS A 122 6.53 -11.52 5.85
CA LYS A 122 7.06 -12.87 5.74
C LYS A 122 7.40 -13.15 4.27
N GLN A 123 8.62 -13.60 3.98
CA GLN A 123 9.02 -14.09 2.65
C GLN A 123 8.56 -13.16 1.50
N PRO A 124 9.04 -11.90 1.44
CA PRO A 124 8.51 -10.87 0.54
C PRO A 124 8.52 -11.26 -0.94
N GLU A 125 9.63 -11.81 -1.44
CA GLU A 125 9.77 -12.21 -2.84
C GLU A 125 8.86 -13.38 -3.21
N GLU A 126 8.73 -14.37 -2.33
CA GLU A 126 7.87 -15.53 -2.56
C GLU A 126 6.38 -15.13 -2.50
N THR A 127 6.02 -14.20 -1.61
CA THR A 127 4.63 -13.79 -1.39
C THR A 127 4.15 -12.77 -2.42
N PHE A 128 5.01 -11.82 -2.79
CA PHE A 128 4.63 -10.66 -3.62
C PHE A 128 5.36 -10.59 -4.96
N GLY A 129 6.33 -11.47 -5.20
CA GLY A 129 7.15 -11.51 -6.41
C GLY A 129 8.38 -10.60 -6.33
N GLU A 130 9.46 -11.06 -6.96
CA GLU A 130 10.73 -10.32 -7.06
C GLU A 130 10.55 -8.95 -7.73
N ASP A 131 9.69 -8.87 -8.76
CA ASP A 131 9.45 -7.63 -9.50
C ASP A 131 8.89 -6.50 -8.62
N LEU A 132 8.05 -6.84 -7.63
CA LEU A 132 7.52 -5.85 -6.71
C LEU A 132 8.62 -5.34 -5.77
N CYS A 133 9.39 -6.25 -5.18
CA CYS A 133 10.54 -5.91 -4.34
C CYS A 133 11.53 -5.03 -5.10
N ARG A 134 11.87 -5.40 -6.34
CA ARG A 134 12.76 -4.63 -7.21
C ARG A 134 12.18 -3.24 -7.53
N THR A 135 10.88 -3.14 -7.78
CA THR A 135 10.22 -1.85 -8.02
C THR A 135 10.30 -0.95 -6.79
N VAL A 136 10.05 -1.50 -5.60
CA VAL A 136 10.16 -0.77 -4.33
C VAL A 136 11.57 -0.23 -4.14
N THR A 137 12.60 -1.08 -4.25
CA THR A 137 14.00 -0.67 -4.09
C THR A 137 14.44 0.32 -5.16
N LYS A 138 13.94 0.19 -6.40
CA LYS A 138 14.25 1.15 -7.48
C LYS A 138 13.64 2.53 -7.23
N ARG A 139 12.43 2.60 -6.70
CA ARG A 139 11.70 3.87 -6.47
C ARG A 139 12.04 4.53 -5.14
N VAL A 140 12.39 3.73 -4.14
CA VAL A 140 12.85 4.18 -2.82
C VAL A 140 14.19 3.49 -2.53
N PRO A 141 15.32 4.06 -2.97
CA PRO A 141 16.64 3.41 -2.92
C PRO A 141 17.07 2.89 -1.54
N ASN A 142 16.66 3.58 -0.48
CA ASN A 142 16.98 3.22 0.91
C ASN A 142 15.85 2.46 1.60
N ALA A 143 14.94 1.83 0.84
CA ALA A 143 13.86 1.04 1.41
C ALA A 143 14.39 -0.14 2.21
N ILE A 144 13.88 -0.31 3.42
CA ILE A 144 14.18 -1.44 4.30
C ILE A 144 13.10 -2.51 4.09
N ILE A 145 13.43 -3.57 3.36
CA ILE A 145 12.56 -4.75 3.21
C ILE A 145 12.97 -5.79 4.26
N HIS A 146 12.14 -5.95 5.30
CA HIS A 146 12.41 -6.81 6.46
C HIS A 146 11.65 -8.14 6.33
N ASP A 147 12.37 -9.22 6.00
CA ASP A 147 11.81 -10.57 5.94
C ASP A 147 11.66 -11.16 7.35
N THR A 148 10.43 -11.23 7.86
CA THR A 148 10.17 -11.71 9.22
C THR A 148 10.43 -13.20 9.42
N LYS A 149 10.48 -14.00 8.34
CA LYS A 149 10.80 -15.44 8.44
C LYS A 149 12.30 -15.65 8.69
N LYS A 150 13.15 -14.85 8.05
CA LYS A 150 14.61 -14.93 8.16
C LYS A 150 15.17 -14.09 9.32
N GLN A 151 14.61 -12.91 9.54
CA GLN A 151 15.14 -11.90 10.46
C GLN A 151 14.33 -11.78 11.77
N GLY A 152 13.25 -12.56 11.93
CA GLY A 152 12.35 -12.46 13.06
C GLY A 152 11.45 -11.21 13.01
N ARG A 153 10.63 -11.02 14.04
CA ARG A 153 9.68 -9.89 14.09
C ARG A 153 10.41 -8.60 14.53
N PRO A 154 10.38 -7.52 13.73
CA PRO A 154 11.11 -6.30 14.04
C PRO A 154 10.44 -5.46 15.13
N ASP A 155 11.23 -4.63 15.80
CA ASP A 155 10.73 -3.51 16.58
C ASP A 155 10.49 -2.30 15.66
N LEU A 156 9.28 -2.25 15.09
CA LEU A 156 8.87 -1.17 14.17
C LEU A 156 8.85 0.22 14.83
N VAL A 157 8.69 0.31 16.16
CA VAL A 157 8.75 1.59 16.88
C VAL A 157 10.19 2.12 16.83
N LYS A 158 11.15 1.28 17.21
CA LYS A 158 12.57 1.63 17.20
C LYS A 158 13.07 1.93 15.79
N MET A 159 12.74 1.05 14.83
CA MET A 159 13.13 1.26 13.43
C MET A 159 12.52 2.52 12.84
N GLY A 160 11.21 2.73 13.04
CA GLY A 160 10.50 3.92 12.58
C GLY A 160 11.07 5.20 13.17
N TYR A 161 11.35 5.22 14.48
CA TYR A 161 11.94 6.37 15.16
C TYR A 161 13.32 6.70 14.62
N ASN A 162 14.20 5.70 14.53
CA ASN A 162 15.58 5.89 14.06
C ASN A 162 15.59 6.40 12.62
N LEU A 163 14.77 5.81 11.75
CA LEU A 163 14.68 6.23 10.35
C LEU A 163 14.07 7.63 10.22
N ALA A 164 13.05 7.96 10.99
CA ALA A 164 12.46 9.30 10.99
C ALA A 164 13.47 10.36 11.43
N LYS A 165 14.26 10.10 12.47
CA LYS A 165 15.30 11.02 12.95
C LYS A 165 16.45 11.16 11.96
N SER A 166 17.00 10.04 11.47
CA SER A 166 18.14 10.08 10.54
C SER A 166 17.78 10.73 9.20
N SER A 167 16.55 10.50 8.73
CA SER A 167 16.04 11.10 7.49
C SER A 167 15.38 12.46 7.69
N LYS A 168 15.35 13.04 8.92
CA LYS A 168 14.66 14.31 9.22
C LYS A 168 13.23 14.32 8.65
N ALA A 169 12.50 13.23 8.83
CA ALA A 169 11.15 13.09 8.34
C ALA A 169 10.19 14.01 9.10
N GLU A 170 9.28 14.63 8.37
CA GLU A 170 8.21 15.49 8.90
C GLU A 170 7.08 14.65 9.50
N ALA A 171 6.90 13.43 8.98
CA ALA A 171 5.88 12.50 9.43
C ALA A 171 6.27 11.04 9.19
N VAL A 172 5.63 10.16 9.96
CA VAL A 172 5.60 8.71 9.72
C VAL A 172 4.18 8.29 9.37
N ILE A 173 4.00 7.51 8.31
CA ILE A 173 2.70 6.96 7.93
C ILE A 173 2.78 5.44 7.97
N ILE A 174 1.90 4.79 8.74
CA ILE A 174 1.87 3.34 8.91
C ILE A 174 0.59 2.72 8.36
N ILE A 175 0.75 1.62 7.62
CA ILE A 175 -0.32 0.72 7.23
C ILE A 175 0.04 -0.70 7.70
N ALA A 176 -0.56 -1.08 8.81
CA ALA A 176 -0.41 -2.38 9.46
C ALA A 176 -1.74 -2.80 10.10
N ASN A 177 -1.81 -3.96 10.77
CA ASN A 177 -3.00 -4.32 11.55
C ASN A 177 -3.21 -3.37 12.76
N GLU A 178 -4.41 -3.38 13.33
CA GLU A 178 -4.82 -2.47 14.42
C GLU A 178 -3.82 -2.42 15.57
N LYS A 179 -3.45 -3.58 16.12
CA LYS A 179 -2.52 -3.67 17.26
C LYS A 179 -1.16 -3.05 16.94
N THR A 180 -0.65 -3.30 15.75
CA THR A 180 0.67 -2.79 15.33
C THR A 180 0.60 -1.29 15.05
N THR A 181 -0.46 -0.85 14.36
CA THR A 181 -0.71 0.57 14.06
C THR A 181 -0.78 1.39 15.35
N LYS A 182 -1.62 1.00 16.31
CA LYS A 182 -1.74 1.69 17.62
C LYS A 182 -0.40 1.75 18.36
N LYS A 183 0.34 0.63 18.40
CA LYS A 183 1.66 0.56 19.07
C LYS A 183 2.67 1.53 18.44
N VAL A 184 2.74 1.57 17.10
CA VAL A 184 3.71 2.40 16.39
C VAL A 184 3.34 3.88 16.48
N VAL A 185 2.08 4.24 16.23
CA VAL A 185 1.62 5.64 16.35
C VAL A 185 1.89 6.17 17.75
N TYR A 186 1.41 5.48 18.79
CA TYR A 186 1.66 5.87 20.17
C TYR A 186 3.15 5.95 20.51
N GLY A 187 3.93 4.95 20.07
CA GLY A 187 5.37 4.90 20.34
C GLY A 187 6.16 6.04 19.70
N LEU A 188 5.74 6.52 18.54
CA LEU A 188 6.40 7.63 17.82
C LEU A 188 5.94 8.99 18.32
N GLU A 189 4.63 9.18 18.53
CA GLU A 189 4.08 10.45 19.02
C GLU A 189 4.58 10.78 20.42
N THR A 190 4.67 9.80 21.31
CA THR A 190 5.28 9.98 22.66
C THR A 190 6.75 10.37 22.62
N ARG A 191 7.41 10.24 21.46
CA ARG A 191 8.81 10.65 21.21
C ARG A 191 8.91 11.91 20.34
N GLY A 192 7.80 12.62 20.15
CA GLY A 192 7.73 13.85 19.38
C GLY A 192 7.89 13.66 17.87
N VAL A 193 7.53 12.49 17.34
CA VAL A 193 7.50 12.22 15.89
C VAL A 193 6.02 12.11 15.46
N PRO A 194 5.52 13.02 14.59
CA PRO A 194 4.16 12.93 14.08
C PRO A 194 3.97 11.60 13.34
N ALA A 195 2.96 10.81 13.75
CA ALA A 195 2.71 9.50 13.17
C ALA A 195 1.22 9.30 12.87
N TYR A 196 0.92 8.79 11.67
CA TYR A 196 -0.44 8.64 11.17
C TYR A 196 -0.67 7.18 10.76
N GLY A 197 -1.81 6.62 11.14
CA GLY A 197 -2.23 5.28 10.75
C GLY A 197 -3.71 5.22 10.42
N ALA A 198 -4.14 4.12 9.79
CA ALA A 198 -5.55 3.91 9.53
C ALA A 198 -6.36 3.81 10.84
N ILE A 199 -7.54 4.41 10.85
CA ILE A 199 -8.55 4.26 11.90
C ILE A 199 -9.28 2.93 11.66
N TRP A 200 -9.61 2.22 12.75
CA TRP A 200 -10.27 0.91 12.73
C TRP A 200 -11.71 1.08 13.21
N ASP A 201 -12.50 1.83 12.44
CA ASP A 201 -13.90 2.20 12.75
C ASP A 201 -14.91 1.68 11.71
N SER A 202 -14.43 0.87 10.74
CA SER A 202 -15.22 0.29 9.65
C SER A 202 -15.64 -1.15 9.92
#